data_AF-A0A843RXL6-F1
#
_entry.id   AF-A0A843RXL6-F1
#
_cell.length_a   1.000
_cell.length_b   1.000
_cell.length_c   1.000
_cell.angle_alpha   90.00
_cell.angle_beta   90.00
_cell.angle_gamma   90.00
#
_symmetry.space_group_name_H-M   'P 1'
#
loop_
_entity.id
_entity.type
_entity.pdbx_description
1 polymer ?
#
loop_
_entity_poly.entity_id
_entity_poly.type
_entity_poly.pdbx_seq_one_letter_code
_entity_poly.pdbx_strand_id
1 'polypeptide(L)'
;MMPIGAVVEMSATFQDLGRAPRLWREFIITYQDRVLIGSDGNPTRQPDEFWIPHWRYLETYDEYFYHPAQIRTPGGSPGHGRWNVSGIGLPDEVLRKVYYENALRHLPSLRTSIEKQLAQRRASARAVARR
;
A
#
# COMPACT_ATOMS: atom_id res chain seq x y z
N MET A 1 26.76 8.01 -3.52
CA MET A 1 25.67 8.46 -4.39
C MET A 1 25.09 7.23 -5.07
N MET A 2 23.92 6.75 -4.64
CA MET A 2 23.24 5.65 -5.33
C MET A 2 22.77 6.19 -6.70
N PRO A 3 23.00 5.48 -7.82
CA PRO A 3 22.52 5.92 -9.12
C PRO A 3 20.99 6.03 -9.06
N ILE A 4 20.44 7.13 -9.58
CA ILE A 4 18.99 7.37 -9.67
C ILE A 4 18.44 6.39 -10.70
N GLY A 5 18.16 5.17 -10.27
CA GLY A 5 17.40 4.19 -11.03
C GLY A 5 15.91 4.53 -10.96
N ALA A 6 15.14 4.07 -11.94
CA ALA A 6 13.69 4.23 -11.94
C ALA A 6 13.07 3.59 -10.69
N VAL A 7 12.06 4.25 -10.15
CA VAL A 7 11.23 3.82 -9.02
C VAL A 7 9.83 3.56 -9.56
N VAL A 8 9.16 2.54 -9.02
CA VAL A 8 7.80 2.16 -9.42
C VAL A 8 6.82 2.37 -8.27
N GLU A 9 5.56 2.66 -8.60
CA GLU A 9 4.49 2.85 -7.62
C GLU A 9 3.23 2.08 -8.08
N MET A 10 2.39 1.67 -7.13
CA MET A 10 1.25 0.77 -7.37
C MET A 10 0.01 1.45 -7.98
N SER A 11 -0.22 2.73 -7.70
CA SER A 11 -1.22 3.57 -8.37
C SER A 11 -2.64 2.96 -8.41
N ALA A 12 -3.38 3.24 -9.48
CA ALA A 12 -4.67 2.63 -9.78
C ALA A 12 -4.61 1.14 -10.22
N THR A 13 -3.46 0.47 -10.09
CA THR A 13 -3.26 -0.91 -10.62
C THR A 13 -3.49 -2.00 -9.59
N PHE A 14 -3.83 -1.65 -8.35
CA PHE A 14 -3.97 -2.61 -7.25
C PHE A 14 -4.86 -3.81 -7.61
N GLN A 15 -5.91 -3.55 -8.39
CA GLN A 15 -6.84 -4.58 -8.86
C GLN A 15 -6.15 -5.60 -9.77
N ASP A 16 -5.28 -5.12 -10.66
CA ASP A 16 -4.52 -5.95 -11.59
C ASP A 16 -3.44 -6.74 -10.85
N LEU A 17 -2.82 -6.15 -9.82
CA LEU A 17 -1.85 -6.85 -8.98
C LEU A 17 -2.49 -8.06 -8.28
N GLY A 18 -3.75 -7.94 -7.85
CA GLY A 18 -4.50 -9.05 -7.24
C GLY A 18 -4.69 -10.28 -8.14
N ARG A 19 -4.42 -10.21 -9.44
CA ARG A 19 -4.53 -11.34 -10.38
C ARG A 19 -3.33 -12.29 -10.33
N ALA A 20 -2.18 -11.83 -9.83
CA ALA A 20 -0.95 -12.62 -9.78
C ALA A 20 -0.21 -12.44 -8.44
N PRO A 21 -0.84 -12.76 -7.31
CA PRO A 21 -0.33 -12.40 -5.97
C PRO A 21 1.06 -12.95 -5.68
N ARG A 22 1.38 -14.17 -6.13
CA ARG A 22 2.72 -14.77 -5.94
C ARG A 22 3.81 -14.02 -6.70
N LEU A 23 3.54 -13.69 -7.96
CA LEU A 23 4.47 -12.94 -8.81
C LEU A 23 4.75 -11.56 -8.19
N TRP A 24 3.71 -10.85 -7.77
CA TRP A 24 3.87 -9.50 -7.21
C TRP A 24 4.54 -9.51 -5.84
N ARG A 25 4.27 -10.51 -5.01
CA ARG A 25 5.03 -10.72 -3.77
C ARG A 25 6.53 -10.83 -4.05
N GLU A 26 6.94 -11.72 -4.94
CA GLU A 26 8.35 -11.95 -5.28
C GLU A 26 8.99 -10.70 -5.87
N PHE A 27 8.28 -10.01 -6.77
CA PHE A 27 8.74 -8.75 -7.36
C PHE A 27 9.00 -7.68 -6.29
N ILE A 28 8.02 -7.45 -5.41
CA ILE A 28 8.11 -6.38 -4.40
C ILE A 28 9.22 -6.68 -3.41
N ILE A 29 9.41 -7.94 -3.00
CA ILE A 29 10.51 -8.33 -2.10
C ILE A 29 11.86 -8.13 -2.77
N THR A 30 11.99 -8.54 -4.05
CA THR A 30 13.23 -8.41 -4.83
C THR A 30 13.63 -6.97 -5.05
N TYR A 31 12.66 -6.09 -5.35
CA TYR A 31 12.88 -4.69 -5.68
C TYR A 31 12.45 -3.72 -4.57
N GLN A 32 12.37 -4.20 -3.33
CA GLN A 32 11.80 -3.49 -2.18
C GLN A 32 12.35 -2.08 -1.92
N ASP A 33 13.57 -1.76 -2.35
CA ASP A 33 14.20 -0.44 -2.20
C ASP A 33 13.82 0.57 -3.31
N ARG A 34 12.95 0.16 -4.26
CA ARG A 34 12.49 0.94 -5.42
C ARG A 34 10.98 0.87 -5.64
N VAL A 35 10.23 0.42 -4.64
CA VAL A 35 8.76 0.35 -4.70
C VAL A 35 8.18 1.40 -3.75
N LEU A 36 7.31 2.24 -4.27
CA LEU A 36 6.50 3.19 -3.52
C LEU A 36 5.05 2.72 -3.49
N ILE A 37 4.30 3.23 -2.52
CA ILE A 37 2.85 3.13 -2.51
C ILE A 37 2.20 4.46 -2.88
N GLY A 38 1.20 4.36 -3.74
CA GLY A 38 0.26 5.40 -4.13
C GLY A 38 -1.02 4.70 -4.58
N SER A 39 -2.10 5.46 -4.68
CA SER A 39 -3.42 4.88 -4.98
C SER A 39 -4.07 5.47 -6.22
N ASP A 40 -3.57 6.60 -6.72
CA ASP A 40 -4.24 7.44 -7.74
C ASP A 40 -5.73 7.67 -7.42
N GLY A 41 -6.06 7.62 -6.12
CA GLY A 41 -7.41 7.62 -5.60
C GLY A 41 -7.83 9.01 -5.14
N ASN A 42 -9.14 9.27 -5.19
CA ASN A 42 -9.68 10.52 -4.66
C ASN A 42 -9.55 10.56 -3.12
N PRO A 43 -8.93 11.60 -2.54
CA PRO A 43 -8.75 11.73 -1.09
C PRO A 43 -10.06 11.82 -0.30
N THR A 44 -11.22 12.07 -0.95
CA THR A 44 -12.53 12.12 -0.29
C THR A 44 -13.15 10.74 -0.04
N ARG A 45 -12.54 9.65 -0.52
CA ARG A 45 -13.04 8.30 -0.31
C ARG A 45 -12.93 7.90 1.16
N GLN A 46 -13.95 7.20 1.67
CA GLN A 46 -13.94 6.72 3.05
C GLN A 46 -12.76 5.77 3.28
N PRO A 47 -11.95 5.99 4.34
CA PRO A 47 -10.77 5.18 4.58
C PRO A 47 -11.07 3.69 4.72
N ASP A 48 -12.19 3.34 5.34
CA ASP A 48 -12.56 1.95 5.59
C ASP A 48 -12.95 1.22 4.30
N GLU A 49 -13.57 1.92 3.35
CA GLU A 49 -13.92 1.36 2.06
C GLU A 49 -12.70 1.29 1.14
N PHE A 50 -11.88 2.35 1.14
CA PHE A 50 -10.80 2.50 0.18
C PHE A 50 -9.51 1.86 0.65
N TRP A 51 -8.98 2.27 1.80
CA TRP A 51 -7.62 1.93 2.21
C TRP A 51 -7.52 0.59 2.95
N ILE A 52 -8.54 0.15 3.69
CA ILE A 52 -8.49 -1.15 4.39
C ILE A 52 -8.20 -2.30 3.42
N PRO A 53 -8.87 -2.41 2.27
CA PRO A 53 -8.52 -3.42 1.28
C PRO A 53 -7.06 -3.32 0.78
N HIS A 54 -6.50 -2.10 0.69
CA HIS A 54 -5.10 -1.90 0.27
C HIS A 54 -4.11 -2.47 1.30
N TRP A 55 -4.31 -2.14 2.58
CA TRP A 55 -3.50 -2.71 3.66
C TRP A 55 -3.69 -4.22 3.75
N ARG A 56 -4.93 -4.70 3.68
CA ARG A 56 -5.24 -6.13 3.72
C ARG A 56 -4.48 -6.92 2.65
N TYR A 57 -4.43 -6.42 1.41
CA TYR A 57 -3.66 -7.06 0.35
C TYR A 57 -2.17 -7.11 0.65
N LEU A 58 -1.58 -6.01 1.13
CA LEU A 58 -0.14 -5.95 1.35
C LEU A 58 0.29 -6.77 2.58
N GLU A 59 -0.50 -6.75 3.64
CA GLU A 59 -0.12 -7.23 4.97
C GLU A 59 -0.55 -8.68 5.25
N THR A 60 -1.61 -9.17 4.60
CA THR A 60 -2.21 -10.48 4.93
C THR A 60 -1.99 -11.52 3.83
N TYR A 61 -2.21 -12.78 4.19
CA TYR A 61 -2.35 -13.89 3.24
C TYR A 61 -3.83 -14.21 2.94
N ASP A 62 -4.75 -13.29 3.25
CA ASP A 62 -6.18 -13.52 3.05
C ASP A 62 -6.48 -13.72 1.57
N GLU A 63 -7.28 -14.73 1.25
CA GLU A 63 -7.60 -15.06 -0.13
C GLU A 63 -8.99 -14.55 -0.53
N TYR A 64 -9.11 -14.14 -1.80
CA TYR A 64 -10.38 -13.92 -2.48
C TYR A 64 -11.34 -12.93 -1.80
N PHE A 65 -10.84 -11.76 -1.41
CA PHE A 65 -11.65 -10.70 -0.80
C PHE A 65 -11.97 -9.55 -1.76
N TYR A 66 -13.04 -8.81 -1.44
CA TYR A 66 -13.48 -7.66 -2.21
C TYR A 66 -12.49 -6.50 -2.13
N HIS A 67 -12.24 -5.84 -3.25
CA HIS A 67 -11.50 -4.59 -3.33
C HIS A 67 -12.32 -3.51 -4.06
N PRO A 68 -12.36 -2.25 -3.58
CA PRO A 68 -13.10 -1.15 -4.19
C PRO A 68 -12.62 -0.86 -5.61
N ALA A 69 -13.57 -0.65 -6.53
CA ALA A 69 -13.29 -0.12 -7.86
C ALA A 69 -12.51 1.22 -7.76
N GLN A 70 -11.24 1.21 -8.21
CA GLN A 70 -10.42 2.43 -8.32
C GLN A 70 -10.94 3.29 -9.48
N ILE A 71 -11.17 2.67 -10.64
CA ILE A 71 -11.83 3.30 -11.79
C ILE A 71 -13.23 2.69 -11.95
N ARG A 72 -14.23 3.55 -12.23
CA ARG A 72 -15.59 3.13 -12.60
C ARG A 72 -15.94 3.66 -13.98
N THR A 73 -16.69 2.89 -14.76
CA THR A 73 -17.29 3.35 -16.01
C THR A 73 -18.38 4.40 -15.73
N PRO A 74 -18.84 5.19 -16.72
CA PRO A 74 -19.97 6.10 -16.54
C PRO A 74 -21.24 5.42 -16.00
N GLY A 75 -21.44 4.13 -16.31
CA GLY A 75 -22.52 3.29 -15.78
C GLY A 75 -22.23 2.64 -14.42
N GLY A 76 -21.15 3.04 -13.74
CA GLY A 76 -20.81 2.62 -12.38
C GLY A 76 -20.12 1.25 -12.24
N SER A 77 -19.88 0.52 -13.34
CA SER A 77 -19.17 -0.78 -13.30
C SER A 77 -17.67 -0.59 -13.06
N PRO A 78 -16.97 -1.52 -12.40
CA PRO A 78 -15.51 -1.45 -12.26
C PRO A 78 -14.82 -1.39 -13.63
N GLY A 79 -13.90 -0.45 -13.81
CA GLY A 79 -13.17 -0.23 -15.06
C GLY A 79 -12.09 -1.29 -15.33
N HIS A 80 -11.43 -1.81 -14.30
CA HIS A 80 -10.37 -2.81 -14.47
C HIS A 80 -10.93 -4.23 -14.50
N GLY A 81 -12.00 -4.54 -13.75
CA GLY A 81 -12.77 -5.77 -13.92
C GLY A 81 -13.51 -6.22 -12.66
N ARG A 82 -14.18 -7.38 -12.74
CA ARG A 82 -15.11 -7.91 -11.71
C ARG A 82 -14.52 -9.07 -10.90
N TRP A 83 -13.25 -9.00 -10.53
CA TRP A 83 -12.59 -10.05 -9.73
C TRP A 83 -12.27 -9.58 -8.30
N ASN A 84 -12.19 -10.54 -7.40
CA ASN A 84 -11.63 -10.35 -6.06
C ASN A 84 -10.11 -10.48 -6.10
N VAL A 85 -9.45 -10.01 -5.03
CA VAL A 85 -7.99 -10.04 -4.89
C VAL A 85 -7.59 -10.96 -3.72
N SER A 86 -6.34 -11.41 -3.71
CA SER A 86 -5.74 -12.14 -2.59
C SER A 86 -4.51 -11.41 -2.10
N GLY A 87 -4.28 -11.44 -0.80
CA GLY A 87 -3.16 -10.79 -0.16
C GLY A 87 -1.82 -11.44 -0.47
N ILE A 88 -0.77 -10.65 -0.37
CA ILE A 88 0.61 -11.00 -0.70
C ILE A 88 1.51 -11.09 0.53
N GLY A 89 1.01 -10.74 1.72
CA GLY A 89 1.64 -11.00 3.02
C GLY A 89 3.08 -10.50 3.19
N LEU A 90 3.39 -9.29 2.74
CA LEU A 90 4.76 -8.75 2.74
C LEU A 90 5.37 -8.70 4.16
N PRO A 91 6.67 -9.00 4.31
CA PRO A 91 7.35 -8.85 5.60
C PRO A 91 7.35 -7.39 6.11
N ASP A 92 7.32 -7.20 7.43
CA ASP A 92 7.31 -5.87 8.08
C ASP A 92 8.41 -4.92 7.58
N GLU A 93 9.62 -5.44 7.35
CA GLU A 93 10.75 -4.67 6.84
C GLU A 93 10.50 -4.15 5.41
N VAL A 94 9.82 -4.93 4.57
CA VAL A 94 9.44 -4.55 3.21
C VAL A 94 8.28 -3.56 3.26
N LEU A 95 7.27 -3.80 4.11
CA LEU A 95 6.15 -2.88 4.31
C LEU A 95 6.64 -1.49 4.73
N ARG A 96 7.60 -1.41 5.66
CA ARG A 96 8.20 -0.16 6.11
C ARG A 96 8.84 0.63 4.96
N LYS A 97 9.57 -0.07 4.08
CA LYS A 97 10.18 0.53 2.88
C LYS A 97 9.14 1.07 1.92
N VAL A 98 8.15 0.24 1.59
CA VAL A 98 7.06 0.57 0.65
C VAL A 98 6.21 1.73 1.16
N TYR A 99 5.87 1.74 2.46
CA TYR A 99 4.99 2.75 3.04
C TYR A 99 5.63 4.12 3.23
N TYR A 100 6.92 4.22 3.54
CA TYR A 100 7.50 5.54 3.73
C TYR A 100 9.02 5.65 3.54
N GLU A 101 9.84 4.64 3.84
CA GLU A 101 11.30 4.85 3.82
C GLU A 101 11.82 5.16 2.42
N ASN A 102 11.25 4.52 1.39
CA ASN A 102 11.59 4.83 0.00
C ASN A 102 11.14 6.24 -0.39
N ALA A 103 9.93 6.65 0.02
CA ALA A 103 9.42 7.99 -0.25
C ALA A 103 10.29 9.08 0.39
N LEU A 104 10.80 8.85 1.61
CA LEU A 104 11.69 9.78 2.31
C LEU A 104 13.04 10.02 1.61
N ARG A 105 13.47 9.13 0.71
CA ARG A 105 14.67 9.36 -0.12
C ARG A 105 14.43 10.45 -1.16
N HIS A 106 13.18 10.62 -1.59
CA HIS A 106 12.78 11.62 -2.59
C HIS A 106 12.14 12.87 -1.96
N LEU A 107 11.51 12.72 -0.79
CA LEU A 107 10.83 13.78 -0.05
C LEU A 107 11.41 13.91 1.37
N PRO A 108 12.69 14.29 1.52
CA PRO A 108 13.37 14.30 2.81
C PRO A 108 12.75 15.29 3.81
N SER A 109 12.08 16.35 3.34
CA SER A 109 11.39 17.32 4.17
C SER A 109 10.24 16.73 4.99
N LEU A 110 9.70 15.57 4.60
CA LEU A 110 8.61 14.90 5.32
C LEU A 110 9.09 14.08 6.52
N ARG A 111 10.40 13.86 6.68
CA ARG A 111 10.99 13.00 7.71
C ARG A 111 10.49 13.32 9.12
N THR A 112 10.63 14.57 9.54
CA THR A 112 10.25 15.01 10.89
C THR A 112 8.77 14.78 11.16
N SER A 113 7.90 15.03 10.18
CA SER A 113 6.45 14.82 10.32
C SER A 113 6.11 13.34 10.48
N ILE A 114 6.70 12.47 9.65
CA ILE A 114 6.47 11.03 9.70
C ILE A 114 6.97 10.44 11.03
N GLU A 115 8.19 10.78 11.46
CA GLU A 115 8.76 10.30 12.72
C GLU A 115 7.89 10.71 13.92
N LYS A 116 7.38 11.95 13.93
CA LYS A 116 6.43 12.42 14.95
C LYS A 116 5.14 11.60 14.96
N GLN A 117 4.53 11.34 13.80
CA GLN A 117 3.30 10.54 13.71
C GLN A 117 3.51 9.09 14.17
N LEU A 118 4.63 8.47 13.80
CA LEU A 118 4.97 7.11 14.24
C LEU A 118 5.17 7.03 15.76
N ALA A 119 5.83 8.03 16.36
CA ALA A 119 6.00 8.11 17.80
C ALA A 119 4.65 8.23 18.54
N GLN A 120 3.75 9.09 18.04
CA GLN A 120 2.40 9.25 18.58
C GLN A 120 1.60 7.94 18.51
N ARG A 121 1.60 7.24 17.36
CA ARG A 121 0.90 5.96 17.20
C ARG A 121 1.42 4.88 18.16
N ARG A 122 2.74 4.79 18.35
CA ARG A 122 3.35 3.85 19.31
C ARG A 122 2.94 4.15 20.76
N ALA A 123 2.87 5.43 21.13
CA ALA A 123 2.42 5.84 22.45
C ALA A 123 0.94 5.46 22.68
N SER A 124 0.07 5.74 21.70
CA SER A 124 -1.34 5.35 21.75
C SER A 124 -1.52 3.83 21.86
N ALA A 125 -0.81 3.04 21.05
CA ALA A 125 -0.88 1.58 21.10
C ALA A 125 -0.48 1.02 22.48
N ARG A 126 0.60 1.55 23.08
CA ARG A 126 1.03 1.16 24.44
C ARG A 126 0.02 1.54 25.52
N ALA A 127 -0.69 2.65 25.36
CA ALA A 127 -1.72 3.08 26.30
C ALA A 127 -2.95 2.17 26.26
N VAL A 128 -3.34 1.69 25.07
CA VAL A 128 -4.43 0.72 24.90
C VAL A 128 -4.06 -0.64 25.51
N ALA A 129 -2.85 -1.14 25.25
CA ALA A 129 -2.40 -2.44 25.75
C ALA A 129 -2.19 -2.52 27.28
N ARG A 130 -2.25 -1.39 28.00
CA ARG A 130 -2.13 -1.31 29.46
C ARG A 130 -3.49 -1.19 30.17
N ARG A 131 -4.59 -1.14 29.42
CA ARG A 131 -5.96 -1.21 29.93
C ARG A 131 -6.47 -2.64 29.84
#